data_AF-A0A2M7QIS6-F1
#
_entry.id   AF-A0A2M7QIS6-F1
#
_cell.length_a   1.000
_cell.length_b   1.000
_cell.length_c   1.000
_cell.angle_alpha   90.00
_cell.angle_beta   90.00
_cell.angle_gamma   90.00
#
_symmetry.space_group_name_H-M   'P 1'
#
loop_
_entity.id
_entity.type
_entity.pdbx_description
1 polymer ?
#
loop_
_entity_poly.entity_id
_entity_poly.type
_entity_poly.pdbx_seq_one_letter_code
_entity_poly.pdbx_strand_id
1 'polypeptide(L)'
;MKNKFGISKNVFVLGLVSFFNDVASEMIYPIVPIFLTSVLGAPVAVVGLIEGIAESTASILKVVSGWLSDKLQKRKPFVIAGYSFSAISKILLSLAFSWPFV
;
A
#
# COMPACT_ATOMS: atom_id res chain seq x y z
N MET A 1 27.54 -7.50 -9.23
CA MET A 1 28.26 -8.18 -8.13
C MET A 1 27.27 -9.10 -7.42
N LYS A 2 27.39 -10.42 -7.59
CA LYS A 2 26.57 -11.43 -6.88
C LYS A 2 27.09 -11.55 -5.45
N ASN A 3 26.20 -11.46 -4.45
CA ASN A 3 26.54 -11.76 -3.05
C ASN A 3 26.56 -13.29 -2.80
N LYS A 4 27.04 -13.73 -1.63
CA LYS A 4 27.15 -15.14 -1.18
C LYS A 4 25.90 -16.02 -1.41
N PHE A 5 24.73 -15.43 -1.64
CA PHE A 5 23.44 -16.11 -1.90
C PHE A 5 23.05 -16.22 -3.38
N GLY A 6 23.89 -15.77 -4.33
CA GLY A 6 23.59 -15.83 -5.78
C GLY A 6 22.64 -14.74 -6.29
N ILE A 7 22.14 -13.87 -5.41
CA ILE A 7 21.17 -12.80 -5.71
C ILE A 7 21.88 -11.45 -5.86
N SER A 8 21.34 -10.56 -6.71
CA SER A 8 21.85 -9.19 -6.87
C SER A 8 21.55 -8.32 -5.64
N LYS A 9 22.44 -7.38 -5.31
CA LYS A 9 22.24 -6.44 -4.18
C LYS A 9 20.90 -5.69 -4.28
N ASN A 10 20.47 -5.31 -5.48
CA ASN A 10 19.20 -4.61 -5.70
C ASN A 10 17.99 -5.48 -5.33
N VAL A 11 18.01 -6.76 -5.71
CA VAL A 11 16.92 -7.69 -5.37
C VAL A 11 16.85 -7.92 -3.86
N PHE A 12 17.99 -8.07 -3.20
CA PHE A 12 18.03 -8.22 -1.74
C PHE A 12 17.46 -6.98 -1.01
N VAL A 13 17.89 -5.78 -1.42
CA VAL A 13 17.40 -4.52 -0.83
C VAL A 13 15.91 -4.32 -1.11
N LEU A 14 15.45 -4.55 -2.34
CA LEU A 14 14.03 -4.46 -2.66
C LEU A 14 13.19 -5.49 -1.91
N GLY A 15 13.73 -6.70 -1.69
CA GLY A 15 13.11 -7.72 -0.88
C GLY A 15 12.91 -7.26 0.57
N LEU A 16 13.92 -6.65 1.18
CA LEU A 16 13.79 -6.06 2.52
C LEU A 16 12.75 -4.93 2.55
N VAL A 17 12.78 -4.02 1.58
CA VAL A 17 11.82 -2.91 1.51
C VAL A 17 10.38 -3.44 1.37
N SER A 18 10.15 -4.43 0.49
CA SER A 18 8.84 -5.08 0.33
C SER A 18 8.42 -5.75 1.62
N PHE A 19 9.31 -6.53 2.24
CA PHE A 19 9.01 -7.25 3.47
C PHE A 19 8.52 -6.32 4.58
N PHE A 20 9.25 -5.22 4.86
CA PHE A 20 8.83 -4.28 5.89
C PHE A 20 7.53 -3.55 5.54
N ASN A 21 7.34 -3.22 4.26
CA ASN A 21 6.11 -2.60 3.80
C ASN A 21 4.89 -3.53 3.99
N ASP A 22 5.05 -4.80 3.63
CA ASP A 22 3.98 -5.80 3.70
C ASP A 22 3.65 -6.11 5.15
N VAL A 23 4.66 -6.32 6.01
CA VAL A 23 4.45 -6.46 7.46
C VAL A 23 3.64 -5.29 8.02
N ALA A 24 4.02 -4.05 7.69
CA ALA A 24 3.29 -2.88 8.16
C ALA A 24 1.85 -2.80 7.63
N SER A 25 1.59 -3.30 6.42
CA SER A 25 0.27 -3.23 5.78
C SER A 25 -0.65 -4.33 6.32
N GLU A 26 -0.14 -5.54 6.47
CA GLU A 26 -0.85 -6.69 7.04
C GLU A 26 -1.19 -6.50 8.54
N MET A 27 -0.36 -5.75 9.27
CA MET A 27 -0.70 -5.37 10.66
C MET A 27 -1.93 -4.47 10.76
N ILE A 28 -2.16 -3.62 9.75
CA ILE A 28 -3.22 -2.60 9.76
C ILE A 28 -4.50 -3.14 9.14
N TYR A 29 -4.39 -3.94 8.07
CA TYR A 29 -5.52 -4.41 7.27
C TYR A 29 -6.69 -4.99 8.08
N PRO A 30 -6.51 -5.94 9.03
CA PRO A 30 -7.62 -6.47 9.81
C PRO A 30 -8.16 -5.48 10.86
N ILE A 31 -7.36 -4.48 11.24
CA ILE A 31 -7.72 -3.51 12.28
C ILE A 31 -8.58 -2.39 11.68
N VAL A 32 -8.38 -2.02 10.42
CA VAL A 32 -9.09 -0.89 9.77
C VAL A 32 -10.62 -1.02 9.85
N PRO A 33 -11.23 -2.15 9.48
CA PRO A 33 -12.69 -2.30 9.55
C PRO A 33 -13.20 -2.16 10.98
N ILE A 34 -12.49 -2.78 11.94
CA ILE A 34 -12.84 -2.75 13.37
C ILE A 34 -12.73 -1.32 13.91
N PHE A 35 -11.70 -0.58 13.52
CA PHE A 35 -11.50 0.81 13.90
C PHE A 35 -12.60 1.72 13.32
N LEU A 36 -12.92 1.55 12.03
CA LEU A 36 -13.99 2.29 11.37
C LEU A 36 -15.34 2.07 12.06
N THR A 37 -15.72 0.83 12.36
CA THR A 37 -17.02 0.54 12.97
C THR A 37 -17.06 0.85 14.46
N SER A 38 -16.04 0.44 15.21
CA SER A 38 -16.10 0.41 16.69
C SER A 38 -15.61 1.72 17.32
N VAL A 39 -14.69 2.43 16.67
CA VAL A 39 -14.13 3.69 17.20
C VAL A 39 -14.73 4.88 16.48
N LEU A 40 -14.79 4.85 15.15
CA LEU A 40 -15.29 5.98 14.35
C LEU A 40 -16.80 5.91 14.09
N GLY A 41 -17.47 4.80 14.43
CA GLY A 41 -18.93 4.65 14.32
C GLY A 41 -19.45 4.55 12.88
N ALA A 42 -18.60 4.13 11.93
CA ALA A 42 -18.98 3.96 10.54
C ALA A 42 -19.99 2.81 10.37
N PRO A 43 -21.05 2.98 9.56
CA PRO A 43 -21.94 1.88 9.18
C PRO A 43 -21.19 0.79 8.39
N VAL A 44 -21.53 -0.48 8.59
CA VAL A 44 -20.88 -1.61 7.88
C VAL A 44 -21.00 -1.48 6.36
N ALA A 45 -22.12 -0.96 5.85
CA ALA A 45 -22.29 -0.69 4.42
C ALA A 45 -21.28 0.34 3.87
N VAL A 46 -20.91 1.33 4.68
CA VAL A 46 -19.90 2.34 4.32
C VAL A 46 -18.51 1.72 4.31
N VAL A 47 -18.19 0.83 5.26
CA VAL A 47 -16.92 0.09 5.25
C VAL A 47 -16.76 -0.71 3.95
N GLY A 48 -17.82 -1.42 3.54
CA GLY A 48 -17.80 -2.15 2.26
C GLY A 48 -17.60 -1.24 1.04
N LEU A 49 -18.15 -0.02 1.06
CA LEU A 49 -17.89 0.97 0.00
C LEU A 49 -16.44 1.46 0.01
N ILE A 50 -15.88 1.77 1.19
CA ILE A 50 -14.49 2.19 1.34
C ILE A 50 -13.54 1.11 0.83
N GLU A 51 -13.72 -0.14 1.28
CA GLU A 51 -12.90 -1.28 0.83
C GLU A 51 -13.05 -1.53 -0.67
N GLY A 52 -14.28 -1.47 -1.19
CA GLY A 52 -14.55 -1.64 -2.62
C GLY A 52 -13.86 -0.59 -3.48
N ILE A 53 -13.91 0.69 -3.07
CA ILE A 53 -13.21 1.78 -3.76
C ILE A 53 -11.69 1.61 -3.64
N ALA A 54 -11.20 1.25 -2.47
CA ALA A 54 -9.77 1.04 -2.22
C ALA A 54 -9.20 -0.08 -3.11
N GLU A 55 -9.84 -1.25 -3.14
CA GLU A 55 -9.37 -2.39 -3.94
C GLU A 55 -9.52 -2.13 -5.45
N SER A 56 -10.62 -1.49 -5.86
CA SER A 56 -10.82 -1.10 -7.27
C SER A 56 -9.74 -0.12 -7.73
N THR A 57 -9.46 0.91 -6.92
CA THR A 57 -8.42 1.90 -7.20
C THR A 57 -7.04 1.24 -7.25
N ALA A 58 -6.72 0.38 -6.28
CA ALA A 58 -5.47 -0.37 -6.25
C ALA A 58 -5.30 -1.26 -7.49
N SER A 59 -6.35 -1.98 -7.89
CA SER A 59 -6.35 -2.84 -9.07
C SER A 59 -6.14 -2.07 -10.37
N ILE A 60 -6.84 -0.95 -10.55
CA ILE A 60 -6.66 -0.07 -11.72
C ILE A 60 -5.24 0.49 -11.74
N LEU A 61 -4.76 1.00 -10.61
CA LEU A 61 -3.41 1.57 -10.52
C LEU A 61 -2.32 0.53 -10.77
N LYS A 62 -2.47 -0.72 -10.32
CA LYS A 62 -1.52 -1.81 -10.62
C LYS A 62 -1.37 -1.98 -12.14
N VAL A 63 -2.47 -2.02 -12.88
CA VAL A 63 -2.46 -2.18 -14.35
C VAL A 63 -1.85 -0.96 -15.02
N VAL A 64 -2.32 0.24 -14.68
CA VAL A 64 -1.87 1.49 -15.33
C VAL A 64 -0.39 1.77 -15.04
N SER A 65 0.03 1.65 -13.79
CA SER A 65 1.42 1.89 -13.38
C SER A 65 2.38 0.83 -13.92
N GLY A 66 1.97 -0.44 -13.97
CA GLY A 66 2.74 -1.52 -14.59
C GLY A 66 2.96 -1.26 -16.08
N TRP A 67 1.88 -1.01 -16.82
CA TRP A 67 1.96 -0.69 -18.25
C TRP A 67 2.82 0.55 -18.53
N LEU A 68 2.64 1.62 -17.75
CA LEU A 68 3.40 2.86 -17.93
C LEU A 68 4.88 2.68 -17.58
N SER A 69 5.18 1.94 -16.51
CA SER A 69 6.55 1.60 -16.11
C SER A 69 7.27 0.81 -17.20
N ASP A 70 6.59 -0.16 -17.81
CA ASP A 70 7.14 -0.96 -18.89
C ASP A 70 7.29 -0.16 -20.18
N LYS A 71 6.31 0.68 -20.53
CA LYS A 71 6.41 1.57 -21.70
C LYS A 71 7.58 2.56 -21.60
N LEU A 72 7.82 3.10 -20.41
CA LEU A 72 8.90 4.07 -20.18
C LEU A 72 10.25 3.41 -19.89
N GLN A 73 10.30 2.09 -19.68
CA GLN A 73 11.50 1.32 -19.31
C GLN A 73 12.24 1.87 -18.06
N LYS A 74 11.53 2.64 -17.21
CA LYS A 74 12.08 3.30 -16.03
C LYS A 74 11.31 2.87 -14.79
N ARG A 75 11.74 1.80 -14.13
CA ARG A 75 11.04 1.20 -12.98
C ARG A 75 11.24 1.95 -11.67
N LYS A 76 12.41 2.57 -11.47
CA LYS A 76 12.82 3.19 -10.19
C LYS A 76 11.86 4.29 -9.70
N PRO A 77 11.40 5.24 -10.53
CA PRO A 77 10.47 6.28 -10.08
C PRO A 77 9.13 5.72 -9.61
N PHE A 78 8.57 4.71 -10.30
CA PHE A 78 7.30 4.08 -9.92
C PHE A 78 7.42 3.36 -8.58
N VAL A 79 8.52 2.63 -8.37
CA VAL A 79 8.80 1.96 -7.10
C VAL A 79 8.89 2.98 -5.96
N ILE A 80 9.65 4.06 -6.13
CA ILE A 80 9.78 5.09 -5.09
C ILE A 80 8.44 5.77 -4.82
N ALA A 81 7.70 6.15 -5.86
CA ALA A 81 6.40 6.79 -5.69
C ALA A 81 5.41 5.88 -4.95
N GLY A 82 5.32 4.60 -5.33
CA GLY A 82 4.41 3.63 -4.70
C GLY A 82 4.72 3.40 -3.22
N TYR A 83 5.99 3.15 -2.88
CA TYR A 83 6.39 2.95 -1.48
C TYR A 83 6.23 4.22 -0.64
N SER A 84 6.56 5.39 -1.18
CA SER A 84 6.32 6.67 -0.49
C SER A 84 4.83 6.90 -0.23
N PHE A 85 3.98 6.62 -1.22
CA PHE A 85 2.53 6.74 -1.06
C PHE A 85 1.99 5.79 0.01
N SER A 86 2.48 4.55 0.06
CA SER A 86 2.12 3.61 1.13
C SER A 86 2.52 4.15 2.51
N ALA A 87 3.74 4.67 2.67
CA ALA A 87 4.18 5.24 3.93
C ALA A 87 3.33 6.44 4.37
N ILE A 88 3.03 7.36 3.44
CA ILE A 88 2.21 8.55 3.71
C ILE A 88 0.78 8.14 4.07
N SER A 89 0.17 7.18 3.36
CA SER A 89 -1.19 6.73 3.63
C SER A 89 -1.39 6.23 5.06
N LYS A 90 -0.39 5.52 5.61
CA LYS A 90 -0.40 5.03 7.00
C LYS A 90 -0.35 6.18 8.02
N ILE A 91 0.42 7.23 7.72
CA ILE A 91 0.46 8.45 8.55
C ILE A 91 -0.89 9.17 8.49
N LEU A 92 -1.47 9.32 7.30
CA LEU A 92 -2.78 9.95 7.14
C LEU A 92 -3.87 9.20 7.90
N LEU A 93 -3.87 7.87 7.84
CA LEU A 93 -4.79 7.03 8.61
C LEU A 93 -4.66 7.28 10.12
N SER A 94 -3.44 7.46 10.63
CA SER A 94 -3.23 7.77 12.06
C SER A 94 -3.78 9.13 12.50
N LEU A 95 -4.04 10.03 11.54
CA LEU A 95 -4.61 11.37 11.78
C LEU A 95 -6.13 11.41 11.54
N ALA A 96 -6.77 10.28 11.21
CA ALA A 96 -8.20 10.24 10.96
C ALA A 96 -9.01 10.27 12.27
N PHE A 97 -9.70 11.39 12.51
CA PHE A 97 -10.57 11.58 13.69
C PHE A 97 -12.04 11.25 13.45
N SER A 98 -12.45 11.08 12.19
CA SER A 98 -13.79 10.66 11.81
C SER A 98 -13.74 9.84 10.53
N TRP A 99 -14.71 8.92 10.36
CA TRP A 99 -14.73 8.00 9.23
C TRP A 99 -14.84 8.68 7.85
N PRO A 100 -15.46 9.87 7.67
CA PRO A 100 -15.45 10.54 6.38
C PRO A 100 -14.08 11.08 5.94
N PHE A 101 -13.11 11.16 6.86
CA PHE A 101 -11.73 11.54 6.54
C PHE A 101 -10.82 10.34 6.20
N VAL A 102 -11.37 9.11 6.21
CA VAL A 102 -10.70 7.88 5.79
C VAL A 102 -11.03 7.60 4.33
#